data_AF-A0AAC9JLY6-F1
#
_entry.id   AF-A0AAC9JLY6-F1
#
_cell.length_a   1.000
_cell.length_b   1.000
_cell.length_c   1.000
_cell.angle_alpha   90.00
_cell.angle_beta   90.00
_cell.angle_gamma   90.00
#
_symmetry.space_group_name_H-M   'P 1'
#
loop_
_entity.id
_entity.type
_entity.pdbx_description
1 polymer ?
#
loop_
_entity_poly.entity_id
_entity_poly.type
_entity_poly.pdbx_seq_one_letter_code
_entity_poly.pdbx_strand_id
1 'polypeptide(L)'
;MKLSTFAIALIASVTVAPSFAKNIQLQPVTENIETQACLTAANQGYQKAMRLVRANGFDADEFSASVRCNGESLRTFAFMYRNNVASTDAKKVALVAKNKNAASQACLEALSIGKDEALEKYGLSGETVICNHKDIADFVRAYKSKNVEVRMTEE
;
A
#
# COMPACT_ATOMS: atom_id res chain seq x y z
N MET A 1 -10.83 -51.26 -57.07
CA MET A 1 -10.60 -50.72 -55.71
C MET A 1 -9.55 -49.63 -55.81
N LYS A 2 -9.87 -48.38 -55.47
CA LYS A 2 -8.89 -47.29 -55.32
C LYS A 2 -9.08 -46.72 -53.93
N LEU A 3 -8.12 -46.97 -53.02
CA LEU A 3 -8.13 -46.40 -51.67
C LEU A 3 -7.72 -44.92 -51.78
N SER A 4 -8.57 -44.04 -51.27
CA SER A 4 -8.28 -42.62 -51.10
C SER A 4 -7.82 -42.39 -49.67
N THR A 5 -6.57 -41.94 -49.51
CA THR A 5 -5.95 -41.71 -48.19
C THR A 5 -6.21 -40.25 -47.77
N PHE A 6 -7.02 -40.05 -46.74
CA PHE A 6 -7.18 -38.74 -46.09
C PHE A 6 -6.10 -38.57 -45.02
N ALA A 7 -5.25 -37.55 -45.15
CA ALA A 7 -4.31 -37.14 -44.10
C ALA A 7 -4.98 -36.10 -43.19
N ILE A 8 -5.17 -36.45 -41.91
CA ILE A 8 -5.69 -35.54 -40.89
C ILE A 8 -4.50 -34.85 -40.24
N ALA A 9 -4.33 -33.55 -40.50
CA ALA A 9 -3.33 -32.72 -39.82
C ALA A 9 -3.84 -32.32 -38.43
N LEU A 10 -3.15 -32.78 -37.38
CA LEU A 10 -3.38 -32.37 -35.99
C LEU A 10 -2.79 -30.98 -35.77
N ILE A 11 -3.66 -29.96 -35.68
CA ILE A 11 -3.27 -28.61 -35.29
C ILE A 11 -3.28 -28.56 -33.76
N ALA A 12 -2.11 -28.56 -33.14
CA ALA A 12 -1.99 -28.38 -31.69
C ALA A 12 -2.20 -26.90 -31.34
N SER A 13 -3.38 -26.58 -30.79
CA SER A 13 -3.67 -25.24 -30.25
C SER A 13 -2.95 -25.06 -28.92
N VAL A 14 -1.95 -24.18 -28.86
CA VAL A 14 -1.29 -23.82 -27.61
C VAL A 14 -2.24 -22.90 -26.83
N THR A 15 -2.89 -23.42 -25.78
CA THR A 15 -3.72 -22.61 -24.89
C THR A 15 -2.80 -21.80 -23.97
N VAL A 16 -2.65 -20.51 -24.26
CA VAL A 16 -2.00 -19.57 -23.34
C VAL A 16 -2.94 -19.37 -22.16
N ALA A 17 -2.60 -19.92 -20.99
CA ALA A 17 -3.39 -19.69 -19.78
C ALA A 17 -3.46 -18.19 -19.47
N PRO A 18 -4.64 -17.63 -19.14
CA PRO A 18 -4.74 -16.23 -18.76
C PRO A 18 -3.91 -16.00 -17.49
N SER A 19 -2.97 -15.06 -17.54
CA SER A 19 -2.21 -14.66 -16.36
C SER A 19 -3.20 -14.10 -15.33
N PHE A 20 -3.42 -14.81 -14.23
CA PHE A 20 -4.29 -14.35 -13.15
C PHE A 20 -3.87 -12.94 -12.72
N ALA A 21 -4.83 -12.02 -12.68
CA ALA A 21 -4.63 -10.70 -12.09
C ALA A 21 -4.15 -10.90 -10.64
N LYS A 22 -2.95 -10.40 -10.34
CA LYS A 22 -2.46 -10.40 -8.95
C LYS A 22 -3.29 -9.38 -8.18
N ASN A 23 -3.63 -9.70 -6.93
CA ASN A 23 -4.28 -8.79 -5.99
C ASN A 23 -3.31 -8.60 -4.83
N ILE A 24 -2.32 -7.75 -5.05
CA ILE A 24 -1.29 -7.41 -4.06
C ILE A 24 -1.56 -5.99 -3.60
N GLN A 25 -1.71 -5.83 -2.28
CA GLN A 25 -1.81 -4.53 -1.65
C GLN A 25 -0.43 -4.08 -1.17
N LEU A 26 0.08 -3.01 -1.77
CA LEU A 26 1.33 -2.37 -1.36
C LEU A 26 1.08 -1.49 -0.15
N GLN A 27 1.94 -1.60 0.87
CA GLN A 27 1.89 -0.76 2.06
C GLN A 27 3.07 0.23 2.04
N PRO A 28 2.84 1.55 2.03
CA PRO A 28 3.90 2.52 2.24
C PRO A 28 4.46 2.38 3.66
N VAL A 29 5.78 2.37 3.78
CA VAL A 29 6.48 2.41 5.08
C VAL A 29 6.82 3.83 5.51
N THR A 30 6.92 4.75 4.56
CA THR A 30 7.22 6.17 4.77
C THR A 30 6.42 7.04 3.80
N GLU A 31 6.38 8.35 4.06
CA GLU A 31 5.66 9.32 3.22
C GLU A 31 6.60 10.06 2.26
N ASN A 32 7.87 9.64 2.16
CA ASN A 32 8.86 10.27 1.27
C ASN A 32 8.56 10.06 -0.22
N ILE A 33 9.22 10.87 -1.05
CA ILE A 33 9.01 10.89 -2.50
C ILE A 33 9.35 9.55 -3.17
N GLU A 34 10.33 8.81 -2.66
CA GLU A 34 10.72 7.47 -3.11
C GLU A 34 9.58 6.48 -2.94
N THR A 35 8.96 6.47 -1.76
CA THR A 35 7.81 5.60 -1.49
C THR A 35 6.62 5.96 -2.37
N GLN A 36 6.34 7.26 -2.51
CA GLN A 36 5.24 7.73 -3.36
C GLN A 36 5.48 7.41 -4.84
N ALA A 37 6.71 7.52 -5.33
CA ALA A 37 7.08 7.15 -6.69
C ALA A 37 6.89 5.65 -6.93
N CYS A 38 7.32 4.78 -6.00
CA CYS A 38 7.11 3.34 -6.09
C CYS A 38 5.62 2.96 -6.12
N LEU A 39 4.81 3.56 -5.24
CA LEU A 39 3.36 3.34 -5.22
C LEU A 39 2.69 3.83 -6.51
N THR A 40 3.07 5.01 -7.00
CA THR A 40 2.54 5.56 -8.24
C THR A 40 2.93 4.70 -9.44
N ALA A 41 4.16 4.17 -9.45
CA ALA A 41 4.63 3.28 -10.49
C ALA A 41 3.82 1.98 -10.53
N ALA A 42 3.53 1.38 -9.38
CA ALA A 42 2.73 0.17 -9.30
C ALA A 42 1.25 0.38 -9.64
N ASN A 43 0.66 1.49 -9.21
CA ASN A 43 -0.78 1.73 -9.37
C ASN A 43 -1.15 2.43 -10.68
N GLN A 44 -0.24 3.26 -11.21
CA GLN A 44 -0.52 4.16 -12.33
C GLN A 44 0.53 4.08 -13.45
N GLY A 45 1.55 3.24 -13.29
CA GLY A 45 2.61 3.02 -14.26
C GLY A 45 3.76 4.01 -14.19
N TYR A 46 4.88 3.62 -14.82
CA TYR A 46 6.15 4.33 -14.81
C TYR A 46 6.04 5.82 -15.20
N GLN A 47 5.30 6.13 -16.26
CA GLN A 47 5.17 7.51 -16.76
C GLN A 47 4.46 8.44 -15.77
N LYS A 48 3.48 7.93 -15.02
CA LYS A 48 2.81 8.70 -13.95
C LYS A 48 3.77 8.95 -12.79
N ALA A 49 4.55 7.95 -12.39
CA ALA A 49 5.58 8.11 -11.36
C ALA A 49 6.61 9.18 -11.77
N MET A 50 7.09 9.18 -13.02
CA MET A 50 8.05 10.19 -13.45
C MET A 50 7.48 11.60 -13.55
N ARG A 51 6.17 11.76 -13.76
CA ARG A 51 5.53 13.08 -13.64
C ARG A 51 5.47 13.56 -12.20
N LEU A 52 5.16 12.66 -11.26
CA LEU A 52 5.18 12.97 -9.82
C LEU A 52 6.58 13.43 -9.38
N VAL A 53 7.62 12.69 -9.77
CA VAL A 53 9.01 13.02 -9.45
C VAL A 53 9.38 14.43 -9.94
N ARG A 54 9.10 14.73 -11.21
CA ARG A 54 9.37 16.07 -11.78
C ARG A 54 8.56 17.18 -11.08
N ALA A 55 7.30 16.92 -10.76
CA ALA A 55 6.45 17.87 -10.07
C ALA A 55 6.95 18.21 -8.65
N ASN A 56 7.75 17.31 -8.05
CA ASN A 56 8.40 17.52 -6.75
C ASN A 56 9.83 18.08 -6.88
N GLY A 57 10.25 18.53 -8.07
CA GLY A 57 11.52 19.23 -8.28
C GLY A 57 12.75 18.33 -8.45
N PHE A 58 12.56 17.01 -8.60
CA PHE A 58 13.66 16.07 -8.80
C PHE A 58 13.96 15.86 -10.29
N ASP A 59 15.24 15.65 -10.61
CA ASP A 59 15.63 15.13 -11.92
C ASP A 59 15.09 13.71 -12.09
N ALA A 60 14.30 13.51 -13.15
CA ALA A 60 13.62 12.25 -13.40
C ALA A 60 14.60 11.11 -13.69
N ASP A 61 15.66 11.38 -14.44
CA ASP A 61 16.55 10.34 -14.92
C ASP A 61 17.45 9.87 -13.77
N GLU A 62 18.02 10.81 -13.01
CA GLU A 62 18.80 10.54 -11.79
C GLU A 62 17.97 9.81 -10.73
N PHE A 63 16.74 10.27 -10.49
CA PHE A 63 15.84 9.62 -9.54
C PHE A 63 15.52 8.18 -9.96
N SER A 64 15.21 7.96 -11.23
CA SER A 64 14.86 6.63 -11.73
C SER A 64 16.04 5.65 -11.71
N ALA A 65 17.27 6.15 -11.83
CA ALA A 65 18.50 5.37 -11.76
C ALA A 65 18.83 4.91 -10.33
N SER A 66 18.49 5.74 -9.34
CA SER A 66 18.84 5.53 -7.93
C SER A 66 17.77 4.80 -7.12
N VAL A 67 16.48 5.10 -7.36
CA VAL A 67 15.39 4.56 -6.53
C VAL A 67 15.22 3.05 -6.69
N ARG A 68 15.00 2.36 -5.57
CA ARG A 68 14.68 0.92 -5.53
C ARG A 68 13.35 0.69 -4.81
N CYS A 69 12.42 0.05 -5.51
CA CYS A 69 11.11 -0.35 -4.98
C CYS A 69 11.16 -1.83 -4.60
N ASN A 70 11.32 -2.12 -3.30
CA ASN A 70 11.53 -3.49 -2.81
C ASN A 70 12.68 -4.22 -3.53
N GLY A 71 13.79 -3.52 -3.76
CA GLY A 71 14.96 -4.02 -4.47
C GLY A 71 14.91 -3.87 -6.00
N GLU A 72 13.76 -3.56 -6.57
CA GLU A 72 13.57 -3.48 -8.02
C GLU A 72 13.71 -2.05 -8.56
N SER A 73 14.10 -1.91 -9.83
CA SER A 73 14.06 -0.61 -10.50
C SER A 73 12.61 -0.10 -10.60
N LEU A 74 12.42 1.22 -10.64
CA LEU A 74 11.09 1.82 -10.76
C LEU A 74 10.32 1.32 -12.00
N ARG A 75 11.03 1.10 -13.11
CA ARG A 75 10.47 0.57 -14.36
C ARG A 75 10.05 -0.89 -14.22
N THR A 76 10.91 -1.73 -13.64
CA THR A 76 10.60 -3.14 -13.37
C THR A 76 9.41 -3.25 -12.44
N PHE A 77 9.39 -2.45 -11.38
CA PHE A 77 8.30 -2.42 -10.41
C PHE A 77 6.97 -2.04 -11.08
N ALA A 78 6.93 -0.97 -11.90
CA ALA A 78 5.74 -0.65 -12.67
C ALA A 78 5.25 -1.81 -13.56
N PHE A 79 6.18 -2.54 -14.19
CA PHE A 79 5.84 -3.69 -15.03
C PHE A 79 5.28 -4.86 -14.22
N MET A 80 5.88 -5.20 -13.08
CA MET A 80 5.44 -6.28 -12.19
C MET A 80 3.99 -6.10 -11.72
N TYR A 81 3.55 -4.85 -11.55
CA TYR A 81 2.21 -4.51 -11.06
C TYR A 81 1.25 -4.04 -12.16
N ARG A 82 1.63 -4.07 -13.45
CA ARG A 82 0.76 -3.61 -14.55
C ARG A 82 -0.59 -4.32 -14.61
N ASN A 83 -0.62 -5.59 -14.25
CA ASN A 83 -1.83 -6.42 -14.22
C ASN A 83 -2.35 -6.61 -12.78
N ASN A 84 -1.81 -5.85 -11.82
CA ASN A 84 -2.32 -5.83 -10.46
C ASN A 84 -3.63 -5.05 -10.46
N VAL A 85 -4.72 -5.70 -10.11
CA VAL A 85 -5.97 -4.98 -9.81
C VAL A 85 -5.86 -4.64 -8.33
N ALA A 86 -5.46 -3.40 -8.03
CA ALA A 86 -5.51 -2.91 -6.67
C ALA A 86 -6.97 -2.98 -6.22
N SER A 87 -7.30 -4.00 -5.43
CA SER A 87 -8.65 -4.15 -4.89
C SER A 87 -8.92 -2.97 -3.95
N THR A 88 -9.96 -2.20 -4.27
CA THR A 88 -10.52 -1.19 -3.39
C THR A 88 -11.24 -1.82 -2.19
N ASP A 89 -11.44 -3.15 -2.19
CA ASP A 89 -12.13 -3.93 -1.16
C ASP A 89 -11.19 -4.41 -0.06
N ALA A 90 -10.15 -3.63 0.26
CA ALA A 90 -9.45 -3.88 1.50
C ALA A 90 -10.39 -3.64 2.67
N LYS A 91 -10.76 -4.73 3.35
CA LYS A 91 -11.61 -4.71 4.55
C LYS A 91 -11.08 -3.64 5.49
N LYS A 92 -11.87 -2.57 5.66
CA LYS A 92 -11.52 -1.49 6.58
C LYS A 92 -11.74 -1.97 8.02
N VAL A 93 -10.74 -1.77 8.86
CA VAL A 93 -10.87 -2.01 10.30
C VAL A 93 -11.31 -0.69 10.94
N ALA A 94 -12.49 -0.67 11.56
CA ALA A 94 -12.92 0.48 12.34
C ALA A 94 -12.28 0.43 13.73
N LEU A 95 -11.55 1.47 14.11
CA LEU A 95 -11.07 1.65 15.47
C LEU A 95 -11.96 2.68 16.17
N VAL A 96 -12.44 2.29 17.34
CA VAL A 96 -13.38 3.07 18.15
C VAL A 96 -12.78 3.21 19.54
N ALA A 97 -12.88 4.40 20.13
CA ALA A 97 -12.43 4.63 21.49
C ALA A 97 -13.29 3.80 22.45
N LYS A 98 -12.65 3.12 23.41
CA LYS A 98 -13.38 2.37 24.44
C LYS A 98 -14.26 3.29 25.29
N ASN A 99 -13.79 4.52 25.52
CA ASN A 99 -14.48 5.57 26.28
C ASN A 99 -13.90 6.96 25.94
N LYS A 100 -14.40 8.00 26.60
CA LYS A 100 -14.00 9.40 26.36
C LYS A 100 -12.76 9.86 27.16
N ASN A 101 -12.06 8.97 27.86
CA ASN A 101 -10.90 9.38 28.65
C ASN A 101 -9.71 9.79 27.76
N ALA A 102 -8.81 10.60 28.32
CA ALA A 102 -7.64 11.13 27.63
C ALA A 102 -6.81 10.03 26.94
N ALA A 103 -6.60 8.89 27.62
CA ALA A 103 -5.85 7.76 27.06
C ALA A 103 -6.51 7.15 25.83
N SER A 104 -7.83 6.92 25.84
CA SER A 104 -8.57 6.36 24.71
C SER A 104 -8.60 7.30 23.51
N GLN A 105 -8.69 8.60 23.76
CA GLN A 105 -8.65 9.61 22.71
C GLN A 105 -7.24 9.76 22.12
N ALA A 106 -6.20 9.77 22.97
CA ALA A 106 -4.81 9.78 22.53
C ALA A 106 -4.47 8.56 21.66
N CYS A 107 -4.98 7.36 21.99
CA CYS A 107 -4.79 6.18 21.17
C CYS A 107 -5.30 6.36 19.74
N LEU A 108 -6.51 6.91 19.56
CA LEU A 108 -7.08 7.12 18.24
C LEU A 108 -6.33 8.22 17.48
N GLU A 109 -6.05 9.34 18.14
CA GLU A 109 -5.50 10.50 17.47
C GLU A 109 -4.01 10.34 17.10
N ALA A 110 -3.28 9.52 17.85
CA ALA A 110 -1.90 9.15 17.53
C ALA A 110 -1.75 8.47 16.16
N LEU A 111 -2.82 7.90 15.59
CA LEU A 111 -2.82 7.37 14.22
C LEU A 111 -2.74 8.46 13.16
N SER A 112 -3.19 9.68 13.49
CA SER A 112 -3.22 10.82 12.57
C SER A 112 -2.03 11.76 12.79
N ILE A 113 -1.74 12.11 14.05
CA ILE A 113 -0.72 13.13 14.39
C ILE A 113 0.56 12.54 14.99
N GLY A 114 0.60 11.22 15.14
CA GLY A 114 1.74 10.53 15.76
C GLY A 114 1.68 10.53 17.29
N LYS A 115 2.50 9.67 17.88
CA LYS A 115 2.49 9.35 19.31
C LYS A 115 2.79 10.58 20.18
N ASP A 116 3.91 11.26 19.93
CA ASP A 116 4.38 12.31 20.84
C ASP A 116 3.41 13.51 20.86
N GLU A 117 2.94 13.95 19.69
CA GLU A 117 1.96 15.04 19.57
C GLU A 117 0.61 14.69 20.23
N ALA A 118 0.14 13.44 20.09
CA ALA A 118 -1.07 12.98 20.77
C ALA A 118 -0.90 12.91 22.29
N LEU A 119 0.23 12.43 22.80
CA LEU A 119 0.48 12.38 24.24
C LEU A 119 0.53 13.79 24.84
N GLU A 120 1.16 14.74 24.15
CA GLU A 120 1.20 16.14 24.59
C GLU A 120 -0.21 16.76 24.61
N LYS A 121 -0.97 16.61 23.52
CA LYS A 121 -2.34 17.14 23.39
C LYS A 121 -3.27 16.70 24.53
N TYR A 122 -3.09 15.48 25.01
CA TYR A 122 -3.94 14.89 26.05
C TYR A 122 -3.33 14.93 27.46
N GLY A 123 -2.19 15.61 27.65
CA GLY A 123 -1.54 15.75 28.96
C GLY A 123 -0.96 14.44 29.51
N LEU A 124 -0.50 13.56 28.62
CA LEU A 124 0.01 12.21 28.90
C LEU A 124 1.51 12.07 28.55
N SER A 125 2.23 13.19 28.41
CA SER A 125 3.67 13.16 28.14
C SER A 125 4.41 12.45 29.28
N GLY A 126 5.18 11.41 28.94
CA GLY A 126 5.90 10.57 29.91
C GLY A 126 5.07 9.41 30.48
N GLU A 127 3.77 9.34 30.19
CA GLU A 127 2.90 8.25 30.63
C GLU A 127 3.01 7.03 29.72
N THR A 128 2.80 5.84 30.30
CA THR A 128 2.67 4.61 29.52
C THR A 128 1.20 4.41 29.12
N VAL A 129 0.88 4.70 27.86
CA VAL A 129 -0.47 4.52 27.31
C VAL A 129 -0.58 3.19 26.56
N ILE A 130 -1.56 2.37 26.93
CA ILE A 130 -1.84 1.07 26.30
C ILE A 130 -3.08 1.15 25.41
N CYS A 131 -2.91 0.88 24.12
CA CYS A 131 -3.92 0.88 23.08
C CYS A 131 -4.09 -0.52 22.51
N ASN A 132 -5.27 -1.13 22.70
CA ASN A 132 -5.58 -2.50 22.24
C ASN A 132 -4.47 -3.52 22.57
N HIS A 133 -4.08 -3.59 23.86
CA HIS A 133 -3.05 -4.49 24.38
C HIS A 133 -1.62 -4.24 23.88
N LYS A 134 -1.34 -3.06 23.32
CA LYS A 134 -0.01 -2.62 22.87
C LYS A 134 0.33 -1.29 23.49
N ASP A 135 1.61 -0.97 23.68
CA ASP A 135 1.98 0.42 23.90
C ASP A 135 1.57 1.26 22.68
N ILE A 136 1.40 2.57 22.90
CA ILE A 136 0.92 3.47 21.86
C ILE A 136 1.84 3.54 20.63
N ALA A 137 3.16 3.34 20.76
CA ALA A 137 4.07 3.34 19.61
C ALA A 137 3.86 2.10 18.74
N ASP A 138 3.73 0.94 19.37
CA ASP A 138 3.44 -0.34 18.73
C ASP A 138 2.04 -0.38 18.12
N PHE A 139 1.08 0.24 18.78
CA PHE A 139 -0.26 0.43 18.25
C PHE A 139 -0.25 1.27 16.98
N VAL A 140 0.36 2.47 17.01
CA VAL A 140 0.43 3.34 15.83
C VAL A 140 1.14 2.61 14.69
N ARG A 141 2.25 1.94 14.95
CA ARG A 141 2.97 1.16 13.93
C ARG A 141 2.13 0.03 13.33
N ALA A 142 1.35 -0.68 14.15
CA ALA A 142 0.51 -1.79 13.70
C ALA A 142 -0.70 -1.36 12.86
N TYR A 143 -1.16 -0.12 13.01
CA TYR A 143 -2.39 0.36 12.38
C TYR A 143 -2.16 1.47 11.34
N LYS A 144 -1.03 2.18 11.35
CA LYS A 144 -0.67 3.20 10.34
C LYS A 144 -0.58 2.61 8.92
N SER A 145 -0.19 1.34 8.78
CA SER A 145 -0.08 0.66 7.48
C SER A 145 -1.34 -0.11 7.06
N LYS A 146 -2.38 -0.15 7.91
CA LYS A 146 -3.64 -0.84 7.61
C LYS A 146 -4.68 0.16 7.09
N ASN A 147 -5.61 -0.29 6.25
CA ASN A 147 -6.79 0.51 5.90
C ASN A 147 -7.71 0.61 7.13
N VAL A 148 -7.46 1.60 7.96
CA VAL A 148 -8.17 1.85 9.22
C VAL A 148 -9.06 3.07 9.06
N GLU A 149 -10.27 2.97 9.59
CA GLU A 149 -11.17 4.10 9.77
C GLU A 149 -11.25 4.41 11.26
N VAL A 150 -10.89 5.63 11.65
CA VAL A 150 -11.04 6.10 13.03
C VAL A 150 -12.46 6.64 13.17
N ARG A 151 -13.23 6.07 14.10
CA ARG A 151 -14.57 6.56 14.43
C ARG A 151 -14.55 7.12 15.85
N MET A 152 -14.84 8.41 15.94
CA MET A 152 -15.09 9.05 17.22
C MET A 152 -16.45 8.57 17.73
N THR A 153 -16.55 8.18 19.00
CA THR A 153 -17.85 7.93 19.64
C THR A 153 -18.53 9.28 19.86
N GLU A 154 -19.51 9.60 19.02
CA GLU A 154 -20.48 10.67 19.32
C GLU A 154 -21.39 10.24 20.48
N GLU A 155 -21.96 11.24 21.16
CA GLU A 155 -22.66 11.17 22.45
C GLU A 155 -23.78 10.13 22.56
#